data_AF-A0A7Y4TSK4-F1
#
_entry.id   AF-A0A7Y4TSK4-F1
#
_cell.length_a   1.000
_cell.length_b   1.000
_cell.length_c   1.000
_cell.angle_alpha   90.00
_cell.angle_beta   90.00
_cell.angle_gamma   90.00
#
_symmetry.space_group_name_H-M   'P 1'
#
loop_
_entity.id
_entity.type
_entity.pdbx_description
1 polymer ?
#
loop_
_entity_poly.entity_id
_entity_poly.type
_entity_poly.pdbx_seq_one_letter_code
_entity_poly.pdbx_strand_id
1 'polypeptide(L)'
;MQHPAFEEVTIHHHTADDKAFRKKVIRTTLILSVITVIELGLGLLLYALQLPDDLRRLLIKGVIIILSLAKAFYIVSIFMHLGDEIRNMIMTIVVPLMLFIWFILAFILDGNSYKNLRNKFDQHFKESTSEHPPVDKNKTHEIKPGGKE
;
A
#
# COMPACT_ATOMS: atom_id res chain seq x y z
N MET A 1 -7.71 23.44 66.29
CA MET A 1 -7.63 23.50 64.81
C MET A 1 -6.70 22.38 64.39
N GLN A 2 -7.25 21.26 63.91
CA GLN A 2 -6.48 20.11 63.43
C GLN A 2 -6.76 20.01 61.93
N HIS A 3 -5.75 20.24 61.09
CA HIS A 3 -5.82 19.89 59.67
C HIS A 3 -5.63 18.37 59.53
N PRO A 4 -6.53 17.63 58.87
CA PRO A 4 -6.25 16.26 58.51
C PRO A 4 -5.13 16.26 57.46
N ALA A 5 -4.03 15.59 57.79
CA ALA A 5 -2.94 15.34 56.85
C ALA A 5 -3.51 14.50 55.70
N PHE A 6 -3.60 15.10 54.51
CA PHE A 6 -3.92 14.38 53.29
C PHE A 6 -2.75 13.41 53.03
N GLU A 7 -3.04 12.13 53.14
CA GLU A 7 -2.16 11.05 52.73
C GLU A 7 -1.91 11.24 51.23
N GLU A 8 -0.74 11.77 50.85
CA GLU A 8 -0.35 11.87 49.44
C GLU A 8 -0.32 10.46 48.87
N VAL A 9 -1.25 10.17 47.95
CA VAL A 9 -1.25 8.96 47.14
C VAL A 9 -0.03 9.04 46.22
N THR A 10 1.11 8.55 46.69
CA THR A 10 2.29 8.33 45.86
C THR A 10 1.97 7.19 44.90
N ILE A 11 1.53 7.54 43.69
CA ILE A 11 1.46 6.62 42.55
C ILE A 11 2.89 6.15 42.27
N HIS A 12 3.25 4.98 42.81
CA HIS A 12 4.52 4.32 42.49
C HIS A 12 4.49 3.94 41.00
N HIS A 13 5.11 4.78 40.16
CA HIS A 13 5.34 4.45 38.75
C HIS A 13 6.16 3.15 38.68
N HIS A 14 5.56 2.08 38.18
CA HIS A 14 6.18 0.78 37.94
C HIS A 14 7.24 0.90 36.82
N THR A 15 8.41 1.44 37.15
CA THR A 15 9.53 1.66 36.21
C THR A 15 10.10 0.39 35.56
N ALA A 16 9.72 -0.80 36.07
CA ALA A 16 10.12 -2.09 35.51
C ALA A 16 9.39 -2.41 34.20
N ASP A 17 8.10 -2.08 34.08
CA ASP A 17 7.31 -2.33 32.87
C ASP A 17 7.71 -1.43 31.70
N ASP A 18 8.08 -0.19 31.99
CA ASP A 18 8.51 0.79 30.97
C ASP A 18 9.75 0.31 30.20
N LYS A 19 10.71 -0.33 30.88
CA LYS A 19 11.93 -0.81 30.24
C LYS A 19 11.65 -2.00 29.33
N ALA A 20 10.78 -2.91 29.76
CA ALA A 20 10.39 -4.08 28.97
C ALA A 20 9.60 -3.65 27.71
N PHE A 21 8.65 -2.74 27.87
CA PHE A 21 7.87 -2.17 26.76
C PHE A 21 8.76 -1.44 25.76
N ARG A 22 9.62 -0.52 26.23
CA ARG A 22 10.55 0.22 25.36
C ARG A 22 11.47 -0.72 24.58
N LYS A 23 11.97 -1.78 25.21
CA LYS A 23 12.82 -2.79 24.56
C LYS A 23 12.06 -3.56 23.48
N LYS A 24 10.76 -3.87 23.70
CA LYS A 24 9.90 -4.52 22.71
C LYS A 24 9.69 -3.61 21.51
N VAL A 25 9.30 -2.36 21.73
CA VAL A 25 9.11 -1.35 20.68
C VAL A 25 10.37 -1.18 19.84
N ILE A 26 11.54 -0.97 20.46
CA ILE A 26 12.81 -0.76 19.75
C ILE A 26 13.17 -1.98 18.89
N ARG A 27 13.00 -3.20 19.41
CA ARG A 27 13.26 -4.44 18.64
C ARG A 27 12.33 -4.55 17.44
N THR A 28 11.05 -4.29 17.64
CA THR A 28 10.03 -4.35 16.58
C THR A 28 10.31 -3.32 15.50
N THR A 29 10.58 -2.06 15.88
CA THR A 29 10.97 -1.00 14.95
C THR A 29 12.24 -1.34 14.18
N LEU A 30 13.24 -1.94 14.83
CA LEU A 30 14.49 -2.35 14.16
C LEU A 30 14.23 -3.44 13.11
N ILE A 31 13.47 -4.48 13.46
CA ILE A 31 13.11 -5.57 12.53
C ILE A 31 12.36 -5.03 11.32
N LEU A 32 11.36 -4.17 11.58
CA LEU A 32 10.56 -3.54 10.53
C LEU A 32 11.38 -2.61 9.65
N SER A 33 12.31 -1.87 10.24
CA SER A 33 13.25 -1.01 9.51
C SER A 33 14.10 -1.82 8.56
N VAL A 34 14.68 -2.95 9.01
CA VAL A 34 15.45 -3.86 8.15
C VAL A 34 14.61 -4.41 7.00
N ILE A 35 13.40 -4.91 7.28
CA ILE A 35 12.48 -5.40 6.24
C ILE A 35 12.18 -4.29 5.22
N THR A 36 11.94 -3.07 5.69
CA THR A 36 11.61 -1.93 4.82
C THR A 36 12.80 -1.51 3.96
N VAL A 37 14.02 -1.49 4.50
CA VAL A 37 15.23 -1.19 3.72
C VAL A 37 15.46 -2.24 2.63
N ILE A 38 15.27 -3.53 2.95
CA ILE A 38 15.39 -4.62 1.97
C ILE A 38 14.33 -4.49 0.87
N GLU A 39 13.07 -4.25 1.26
CA GLU A 39 11.96 -4.05 0.32
C GLU A 39 12.22 -2.89 -0.64
N LEU A 40 12.62 -1.73 -0.11
CA LEU A 40 12.94 -0.55 -0.92
C LEU A 40 14.17 -0.77 -1.80
N GLY A 41 15.19 -1.46 -1.28
CA GLY A 41 16.38 -1.82 -2.05
C GLY A 41 16.05 -2.73 -3.23
N LEU A 42 15.22 -3.75 -3.03
CA LEU A 42 14.72 -4.63 -4.10
C LEU A 42 13.88 -3.86 -5.12
N GLY A 43 13.01 -2.95 -4.66
CA GLY A 43 12.21 -2.09 -5.53
C GLY A 43 13.06 -1.15 -6.39
N LEU A 44 14.07 -0.51 -5.78
CA LEU A 44 14.98 0.40 -6.47
C LEU A 44 15.89 -0.35 -7.44
N LEU A 45 16.40 -1.52 -7.05
CA LEU A 45 17.22 -2.37 -7.91
C LEU A 45 16.44 -2.82 -9.15
N LEU A 46 15.17 -3.21 -8.97
CA LEU A 46 14.29 -3.59 -10.07
C LEU A 46 14.07 -2.42 -11.05
N TYR A 47 13.93 -1.21 -10.53
CA TYR A 47 13.80 0.00 -11.36
C TYR A 47 15.11 0.33 -12.09
N ALA A 48 16.25 0.27 -11.40
CA ALA A 48 17.55 0.63 -11.94
C ALA A 48 18.04 -0.33 -13.03
N LEU A 49 17.79 -1.64 -12.87
CA LEU A 49 18.28 -2.66 -13.81
C LEU A 49 17.43 -2.82 -15.08
N GLN A 50 16.31 -2.10 -15.22
CA GLN A 50 15.38 -2.18 -16.36
C GLN A 50 15.22 -3.61 -16.90
N LEU A 51 15.01 -4.56 -15.97
CA LEU A 51 14.93 -5.97 -16.33
C LEU A 51 13.77 -6.15 -17.34
N PRO A 52 13.98 -6.93 -18.42
CA PRO A 52 12.93 -7.24 -19.38
C PRO A 52 11.69 -7.82 -18.67
N ASP A 53 10.52 -7.66 -19.29
CA ASP A 53 9.20 -8.07 -18.77
C ASP A 53 9.01 -9.60 -18.70
N ASP A 54 9.96 -10.27 -18.06
CA ASP A 54 9.99 -11.69 -17.79
C ASP A 54 9.26 -12.02 -16.47
N LEU A 55 8.97 -13.31 -16.30
CA LEU A 55 8.50 -13.93 -15.06
C LEU A 55 9.29 -13.48 -13.81
N ARG A 56 10.61 -13.23 -13.94
CA ARG A 56 11.48 -12.73 -12.86
C ARG A 56 11.05 -11.37 -12.31
N ARG A 57 10.65 -10.44 -13.17
CA ARG A 57 10.16 -9.11 -12.77
C ARG A 57 8.85 -9.23 -12.00
N LEU A 58 7.96 -10.11 -12.45
CA LEU A 58 6.68 -10.36 -11.76
C LEU A 58 6.89 -10.98 -10.38
N LEU A 59 7.80 -11.95 -10.26
CA LEU A 59 8.14 -12.57 -8.97
C LEU A 59 8.71 -11.55 -7.98
N ILE A 60 9.65 -10.70 -8.40
CA ILE A 60 10.24 -9.67 -7.53
C ILE A 60 9.16 -8.68 -7.07
N LYS A 61 8.28 -8.22 -7.97
CA LYS A 61 7.12 -7.39 -7.59
C LYS A 61 6.22 -8.09 -6.58
N GLY A 62 5.94 -9.37 -6.77
CA GLY A 62 5.17 -10.18 -5.82
C GLY A 62 5.83 -10.24 -4.44
N VAL A 63 7.14 -10.48 -4.39
CA VAL A 63 7.91 -10.51 -3.14
C VAL A 63 7.86 -9.17 -2.40
N ILE A 64 7.99 -8.04 -3.12
CA ILE A 64 7.88 -6.69 -2.54
C ILE A 64 6.50 -6.50 -1.91
N ILE A 65 5.43 -6.90 -2.60
CA ILE A 65 4.05 -6.80 -2.07
C ILE A 65 3.87 -7.69 -0.82
N ILE A 66 4.39 -8.92 -0.85
CA ILE A 66 4.30 -9.83 0.30
C ILE A 66 5.07 -9.28 1.51
N LEU A 67 6.28 -8.74 1.31
CA LEU A 67 7.05 -8.08 2.37
C LEU A 67 6.30 -6.87 2.95
N SER A 68 5.60 -6.11 2.10
CA SER A 68 4.76 -4.98 2.51
C SER A 68 3.54 -5.39 3.33
N LEU A 69 2.92 -6.51 3.00
CA LEU A 69 1.82 -7.07 3.78
C LEU A 69 2.34 -7.65 5.10
N ALA A 70 3.47 -8.36 5.06
CA ALA A 70 4.09 -8.95 6.24
C ALA A 70 4.49 -7.87 7.27
N LYS A 71 5.09 -6.76 6.85
CA LYS A 71 5.41 -5.65 7.77
C LYS A 71 4.16 -5.03 8.40
N ALA A 72 3.09 -4.85 7.61
CA ALA A 72 1.83 -4.30 8.11
C ALA A 72 1.18 -5.22 9.14
N PHE A 73 1.17 -6.54 8.88
CA PHE A 73 0.66 -7.52 9.83
C PHE A 73 1.52 -7.61 11.09
N TYR A 74 2.85 -7.51 10.96
CA TYR A 74 3.79 -7.52 12.09
C TYR A 74 3.61 -6.28 12.99
N ILE A 75 3.38 -5.11 12.38
CA ILE A 75 3.03 -3.89 13.12
C ILE A 75 1.77 -4.12 13.95
N VAL A 76 0.68 -4.57 13.30
CA VAL A 76 -0.61 -4.73 13.95
C VAL A 76 -0.51 -5.75 15.09
N SER A 77 0.04 -6.93 14.83
CA SER A 77 0.13 -7.98 15.86
C SER A 77 0.93 -7.57 17.11
N ILE A 78 2.02 -6.80 16.96
CA ILE A 78 2.90 -6.45 18.09
C ILE A 78 2.56 -5.09 18.72
N PHE A 79 2.31 -4.05 17.94
CA PHE A 79 2.04 -2.72 18.48
C PHE A 79 0.63 -2.55 18.99
N MET A 80 -0.32 -3.34 18.45
CA MET A 80 -1.67 -3.38 18.99
C MET A 80 -1.84 -4.51 20.00
N HIS A 81 -0.76 -5.08 20.56
CA HIS A 81 -0.82 -5.97 21.74
C HIS A 81 -1.81 -7.15 21.61
N LEU A 82 -2.10 -7.61 20.38
CA LEU A 82 -3.16 -8.60 20.09
C LEU A 82 -2.91 -9.99 20.70
N GLY A 83 -1.69 -10.27 21.14
CA GLY A 83 -1.21 -11.63 21.42
C GLY A 83 -1.79 -12.27 22.67
N ASP A 84 -1.85 -11.55 23.80
CA ASP A 84 -1.96 -12.23 25.10
C ASP A 84 -3.20 -11.84 25.94
N GLU A 85 -3.95 -10.77 25.59
CA GLU A 85 -5.04 -10.28 26.48
C GLU A 85 -6.33 -9.79 25.77
N ILE A 86 -6.45 -9.89 24.44
CA ILE A 86 -7.20 -8.86 23.68
C ILE A 86 -8.24 -9.39 22.68
N ARG A 87 -9.22 -10.21 23.08
CA ARG A 87 -10.33 -10.52 22.17
C ARG A 87 -11.20 -9.29 21.84
N ASN A 88 -11.38 -8.38 22.81
CA ASN A 88 -12.23 -7.19 22.62
C ASN A 88 -11.56 -6.06 21.82
N MET A 89 -10.27 -5.80 22.03
CA MET A 89 -9.58 -4.75 21.27
C MET A 89 -9.04 -5.25 19.91
N ILE A 90 -9.00 -6.57 19.65
CA ILE A 90 -8.93 -7.08 18.27
C ILE A 90 -10.12 -6.57 17.45
N MET A 91 -11.33 -6.64 18.00
CA MET A 91 -12.54 -6.22 17.30
C MET A 91 -12.53 -4.74 16.93
N THR A 92 -11.98 -3.86 17.78
CA THR A 92 -11.92 -2.42 17.50
C THR A 92 -10.92 -2.04 16.41
N ILE A 93 -9.94 -2.90 16.13
CA ILE A 93 -8.95 -2.70 15.05
C ILE A 93 -9.37 -3.41 13.77
N VAL A 94 -9.86 -4.65 13.88
CA VAL A 94 -10.25 -5.47 12.73
C VAL A 94 -11.48 -4.93 12.04
N VAL A 95 -12.47 -4.42 12.78
CA VAL A 95 -13.71 -3.88 12.17
C VAL A 95 -13.42 -2.67 11.26
N PRO A 96 -12.68 -1.63 11.68
CA PRO A 96 -12.27 -0.55 10.78
C PRO A 96 -11.43 -1.02 9.59
N LEU A 97 -10.50 -1.96 9.79
CA LEU A 97 -9.68 -2.51 8.70
C LEU A 97 -10.53 -3.29 7.67
N MET A 98 -11.50 -4.08 8.13
CA MET A 98 -12.39 -4.84 7.27
C MET A 98 -13.30 -3.92 6.47
N LEU A 99 -13.85 -2.87 7.10
CA LEU A 99 -14.62 -1.84 6.40
C LEU A 99 -13.78 -1.10 5.36
N PHE A 100 -12.51 -0.81 5.65
CA PHE A 100 -11.61 -0.18 4.69
C PHE A 100 -11.36 -1.05 3.46
N ILE A 101 -11.07 -2.35 3.65
CA ILE A 101 -10.87 -3.29 2.53
C ILE A 101 -12.16 -3.47 1.74
N TRP A 102 -13.31 -3.61 2.42
CA TRP A 102 -14.62 -3.67 1.77
C TRP A 102 -14.88 -2.42 0.93
N PHE A 103 -14.58 -1.24 1.45
CA PHE A 103 -14.81 0.04 0.78
C PHE A 103 -13.96 0.17 -0.50
N ILE A 104 -12.68 -0.23 -0.45
CA ILE A 104 -11.82 -0.29 -1.64
C ILE A 104 -12.44 -1.22 -2.69
N LEU A 105 -12.91 -2.41 -2.29
CA LEU A 105 -13.50 -3.36 -3.22
C LEU A 105 -14.81 -2.82 -3.84
N ALA A 106 -15.69 -2.24 -3.02
CA ALA A 106 -16.93 -1.61 -3.47
C ALA A 106 -16.65 -0.48 -4.47
N PHE A 107 -15.66 0.37 -4.19
CA PHE A 107 -15.26 1.43 -5.11
C PHE A 107 -14.62 0.93 -6.41
N ILE A 108 -13.86 -0.16 -6.38
CA ILE A 108 -13.32 -0.75 -7.61
C ILE A 108 -14.45 -1.30 -8.48
N LEU A 109 -15.40 -2.01 -7.87
CA LEU A 109 -16.55 -2.58 -8.59
C LEU A 109 -17.47 -1.49 -9.15
N ASP A 110 -17.82 -0.50 -8.32
CA ASP A 110 -18.67 0.62 -8.73
C ASP A 110 -17.95 1.55 -9.71
N GLY A 111 -16.66 1.81 -9.52
CA GLY A 111 -15.82 2.55 -10.45
C GLY A 111 -15.70 1.86 -11.82
N ASN A 112 -15.62 0.53 -11.86
CA ASN A 112 -15.62 -0.22 -13.11
C ASN A 112 -16.99 -0.16 -13.81
N SER A 113 -18.08 -0.22 -13.04
CA SER A 113 -19.44 -0.01 -13.56
C SER A 113 -19.61 1.39 -14.15
N TYR A 114 -19.20 2.42 -13.40
CA TYR A 114 -19.21 3.82 -13.82
C TYR A 114 -18.42 4.04 -15.11
N LYS A 115 -17.20 3.49 -15.20
CA LYS A 115 -16.37 3.54 -16.40
C LYS A 115 -17.06 2.89 -17.61
N ASN A 116 -17.69 1.72 -17.42
CA ASN A 116 -18.37 1.01 -18.49
C ASN A 116 -19.60 1.78 -19.00
N LEU A 117 -20.42 2.31 -18.10
CA LEU A 117 -21.60 3.10 -18.45
C LEU A 117 -21.21 4.38 -19.20
N ARG A 118 -20.22 5.12 -18.70
CA ARG A 118 -19.72 6.33 -19.39
C ARG A 118 -19.19 6.00 -20.78
N ASN A 119 -18.46 4.89 -20.92
CA ASN A 119 -17.97 4.43 -22.22
C ASN A 119 -19.11 3.97 -23.15
N LYS A 120 -20.26 3.55 -22.63
CA LYS A 120 -21.40 3.09 -23.45
C LYS A 120 -22.27 4.25 -23.95
N PHE A 121 -22.42 5.32 -23.16
CA PHE A 121 -23.34 6.43 -23.45
C PHE A 121 -22.65 7.70 -23.99
N ASP A 122 -21.33 7.82 -23.91
CA ASP A 122 -20.55 8.94 -24.45
C ASP A 122 -19.53 8.45 -25.49
N GLN A 123 -19.95 8.35 -26.75
CA GLN A 123 -19.11 7.90 -27.87
C GLN A 123 -18.01 8.91 -28.23
N HIS A 124 -18.20 10.22 -28.00
CA HIS A 124 -17.18 11.24 -28.28
C HIS A 124 -15.99 11.16 -27.31
N PHE A 125 -16.21 10.68 -26.08
CA PHE A 125 -15.13 10.40 -25.14
C PHE A 125 -14.27 9.18 -25.53
N LYS A 126 -14.80 8.23 -26.32
CA LYS A 126 -13.99 7.11 -26.83
C LYS A 126 -12.93 7.56 -27.81
N GLU A 127 -13.29 8.42 -28.76
CA GLU A 127 -12.41 8.87 -29.84
C GLU A 127 -11.19 9.62 -29.26
N SER A 128 -11.41 10.51 -28.28
CA SER A 128 -10.34 11.27 -27.62
C SER A 128 -9.38 10.46 -26.73
N THR A 129 -9.79 9.29 -26.22
CA THR A 129 -8.90 8.40 -25.43
C THR A 129 -8.23 7.32 -26.31
N SER A 130 -8.73 7.06 -27.52
CA SER A 130 -8.25 5.98 -28.40
C SER A 130 -7.49 6.45 -29.66
N GLU A 131 -7.45 7.74 -29.97
CA GLU A 131 -6.62 8.26 -31.06
C GLU A 131 -5.15 8.44 -30.65
N HIS A 132 -4.41 7.32 -30.63
CA HIS A 132 -3.15 7.31 -31.35
C HIS A 132 -3.39 6.41 -32.58
N PRO A 133 -3.58 6.96 -33.80
CA PRO A 133 -3.83 6.14 -34.97
C PRO A 133 -2.64 5.18 -35.18
N PRO A 134 -2.89 3.92 -35.59
CA PRO A 134 -1.81 3.05 -36.00
C PRO A 134 -1.14 3.71 -37.20
N VAL A 135 0.16 4.00 -37.08
CA VAL A 135 0.97 4.43 -38.22
C VAL A 135 0.90 3.33 -39.27
N ASP A 136 0.10 3.55 -40.30
CA ASP A 136 0.02 2.71 -41.49
C ASP A 136 1.37 2.78 -42.21
N LYS A 137 2.20 1.76 -41.98
CA LYS A 137 3.55 1.66 -42.54
C LYS A 137 3.56 1.49 -44.07
N ASN A 138 2.41 1.43 -44.74
CA ASN A 138 2.34 1.09 -46.16
C ASN A 138 2.11 2.27 -47.13
N LYS A 139 2.06 3.52 -46.65
CA LYS A 139 1.84 4.72 -47.48
C LYS A 139 3.07 5.62 -47.69
N THR A 140 4.28 5.11 -47.46
CA THR A 140 5.50 5.94 -47.62
C THR A 140 6.16 5.84 -49.01
N HIS A 141 5.62 5.05 -49.96
CA HIS A 141 6.21 4.88 -51.28
C HIS A 141 5.22 5.10 -52.44
N GLU A 142 4.65 6.30 -52.55
CA GLU A 142 4.23 6.81 -53.87
C GLU A 142 4.62 8.29 -53.98
N ILE A 143 5.87 8.53 -54.36
CA ILE A 143 6.31 9.82 -54.88
C ILE A 143 5.80 9.88 -56.33
N LYS A 144 4.73 10.63 -56.57
CA LYS A 144 4.32 10.99 -57.95
C LYS A 144 5.31 12.00 -58.53
N PRO A 145 5.85 11.79 -59.74
CA PRO A 145 6.71 12.77 -60.39
C PRO A 145 5.85 13.94 -60.88
N GLY A 146 6.27 15.16 -60.57
CA GLY A 146 5.62 16.38 -61.04
C GLY A 146 5.70 16.49 -62.57
N GLY A 147 4.53 16.58 -63.21
CA GLY A 147 4.39 16.90 -64.62
C GLY A 147 4.30 18.42 -64.82
N LYS A 148 5.29 18.94 -65.54
CA LYS A 148 5.34 20.12 -66.43
C LYS A 148 4.12 21.07 -66.42
N GLU A 149 4.36 22.30 -66.01
CA GLU A 149 4.20 23.52 -66.83
C GLU A 149 5.38 24.47 -66.53
#